data_AF-A0AAV4XJF8-F1
#
_entry.id   AF-A0AAV4XJF8-F1
#
_cell.length_a   1.000
_cell.length_b   1.000
_cell.length_c   1.000
_cell.angle_alpha   90.00
_cell.angle_beta   90.00
_cell.angle_gamma   90.00
#
_symmetry.space_group_name_H-M   'P 1'
#
loop_
_entity.id
_entity.type
_entity.pdbx_description
1 polymer ?
#
loop_
_entity_poly.entity_id
_entity_poly.type
_entity_poly.pdbx_seq_one_letter_code
_entity_poly.pdbx_strand_id
1 'polypeptide(L)'
;MVLYDPSACRRRKASKDFFADILKGTGKTEPITWIFALASELSISYSLSTSISDTLLHEISPPDMGIKWKIRSLYEKALDSLACAYIPILWQSYIKFEMQNNEIEKSRSIFHRAVQNCGWSKELIMSCVEYFSGDLKQMIDYMVEKHIRIHTPLEEIQLLMEHGMQS
;
A
#
# COMPACT_ATOMS: atom_id res chain seq x y z
N MET A 1 -30.31 -11.96 -9.45
CA MET A 1 -29.74 -12.78 -10.55
C MET A 1 -28.56 -12.01 -11.12
N VAL A 2 -27.35 -12.25 -10.61
CA VAL A 2 -26.15 -11.56 -11.11
C VAL A 2 -25.85 -12.13 -12.49
N LEU A 3 -25.99 -11.30 -13.53
CA LEU A 3 -25.70 -11.70 -14.90
C LEU A 3 -24.20 -11.99 -15.01
N TYR A 4 -23.86 -13.27 -15.24
CA TYR A 4 -22.51 -13.68 -15.57
C TYR A 4 -22.12 -13.06 -16.91
N ASP A 5 -21.35 -11.96 -16.89
CA ASP A 5 -20.82 -11.31 -18.08
C ASP A 5 -19.54 -12.04 -18.56
N PRO A 6 -19.61 -12.83 -19.66
CA PRO A 6 -18.47 -13.60 -20.15
C PRO A 6 -17.36 -12.70 -20.73
N SER A 7 -17.73 -11.49 -21.15
CA SER A 7 -16.83 -10.46 -21.71
C SER A 7 -15.87 -9.96 -20.64
N ALA A 8 -16.36 -9.78 -19.41
CA ALA A 8 -15.55 -9.36 -18.26
C ALA A 8 -14.50 -10.42 -17.88
N CYS A 9 -14.81 -11.72 -18.04
CA CYS A 9 -13.87 -12.80 -17.79
C CYS A 9 -12.79 -12.88 -18.88
N ARG A 10 -13.17 -12.72 -20.16
CA ARG A 10 -12.26 -12.69 -21.31
C ARG A 10 -11.28 -11.51 -21.25
N ARG A 11 -11.79 -10.30 -20.96
CA ARG A 11 -10.97 -9.09 -20.81
C ARG A 11 -9.98 -9.19 -19.65
N ARG A 12 -10.38 -9.84 -18.55
CA ARG A 12 -9.51 -10.17 -17.41
C ARG A 12 -8.36 -11.09 -17.79
N LYS A 13 -8.63 -12.17 -18.53
CA LYS A 13 -7.57 -13.11 -18.96
C LYS A 13 -6.57 -12.43 -19.89
N ALA A 14 -7.06 -11.68 -20.89
CA ALA A 14 -6.20 -10.95 -21.83
C ALA A 14 -5.29 -9.92 -21.13
N SER A 15 -5.82 -9.15 -20.17
CA SER A 15 -5.01 -8.19 -19.38
C SER A 15 -3.92 -8.89 -18.56
N LYS A 16 -4.27 -10.02 -17.92
CA LYS A 16 -3.32 -10.83 -17.14
C LYS A 16 -2.20 -11.38 -18.01
N ASP A 17 -2.54 -11.95 -19.16
CA ASP A 17 -1.57 -12.54 -20.09
C ASP A 17 -0.65 -11.44 -20.65
N PHE A 18 -1.20 -10.28 -20.99
CA PHE A 18 -0.45 -9.11 -21.47
C PHE A 18 0.63 -8.64 -20.47
N PHE A 19 0.26 -8.37 -19.21
CA PHE A 19 1.24 -7.92 -18.22
C PHE A 19 2.21 -9.04 -17.82
N ALA A 20 1.77 -10.31 -17.81
CA ALA A 20 2.65 -11.43 -17.53
C ALA A 20 3.76 -11.56 -18.59
N ASP A 21 3.44 -11.37 -19.86
CA ASP A 21 4.44 -11.40 -20.94
C ASP A 21 5.36 -10.19 -20.89
N ILE A 22 4.83 -8.99 -20.63
CA ILE A 22 5.64 -7.78 -20.52
C ILE A 22 6.61 -7.85 -19.34
N LEU A 23 6.17 -8.34 -18.18
CA LEU A 23 7.01 -8.47 -16.99
C LEU A 23 8.05 -9.60 -17.10
N LYS A 24 7.84 -10.58 -17.99
CA LYS A 24 8.82 -11.64 -18.32
C LYS A 24 9.84 -11.20 -19.37
N GLY A 25 9.56 -10.13 -20.13
CA GLY A 25 10.47 -9.60 -21.14
C GLY A 25 11.80 -9.20 -20.52
N THR A 26 12.91 -9.61 -21.16
CA THR A 26 14.30 -9.53 -20.66
C THR A 26 14.89 -8.10 -20.59
N GLY A 27 14.05 -7.06 -20.65
CA GLY A 27 14.46 -5.65 -20.60
C GLY A 27 14.33 -5.05 -19.19
N LYS A 28 14.91 -3.85 -18.99
CA LYS A 28 14.62 -3.04 -17.81
C LYS A 28 13.13 -2.67 -17.86
N THR A 29 12.32 -3.26 -17.00
CA THR A 29 10.91 -2.94 -16.89
C THR A 29 10.77 -1.54 -16.30
N GLU A 30 10.05 -0.67 -17.01
CA GLU A 30 9.83 0.69 -16.56
C GLU A 30 8.89 0.69 -15.34
N PRO A 31 9.06 1.60 -14.37
CA PRO A 31 8.20 1.65 -13.20
C PRO A 31 6.71 1.84 -13.52
N ILE A 32 6.41 2.54 -14.62
CA ILE A 32 5.03 2.73 -15.08
C ILE A 32 4.35 1.39 -15.41
N THR A 33 5.08 0.45 -16.01
CA THR A 33 4.58 -0.90 -16.31
C THR A 33 4.21 -1.65 -15.03
N TRP A 34 5.02 -1.56 -13.99
CA TRP A 34 4.74 -2.15 -12.68
C TRP A 34 3.50 -1.53 -12.03
N ILE A 35 3.36 -0.21 -12.08
CA ILE A 35 2.21 0.51 -11.53
C ILE A 35 0.92 0.05 -12.22
N PHE A 36 0.90 -0.01 -13.55
CA PHE A 36 -0.29 -0.46 -14.29
C PHE A 36 -0.59 -1.95 -14.06
N ALA A 37 0.43 -2.80 -14.02
CA ALA A 37 0.25 -4.22 -13.70
C ALA A 37 -0.37 -4.40 -12.30
N LEU A 38 0.18 -3.71 -11.28
CA LEU A 38 -0.34 -3.75 -9.91
C LEU A 38 -1.74 -3.17 -9.82
N ALA A 39 -2.02 -2.02 -10.43
CA ALA A 39 -3.35 -1.41 -10.45
C ALA A 39 -4.39 -2.37 -11.06
N SER A 40 -4.02 -3.10 -12.11
CA SER A 40 -4.90 -4.10 -12.73
C SER A 40 -5.23 -5.24 -11.76
N GLU A 41 -4.26 -5.76 -10.99
CA GLU A 41 -4.49 -6.86 -10.05
C GLU A 41 -5.19 -6.39 -8.76
N LEU A 42 -4.89 -5.17 -8.28
CA LEU A 42 -5.56 -4.56 -7.15
C LEU A 42 -7.04 -4.29 -7.43
N SER A 43 -7.36 -3.71 -8.58
CA SER A 43 -8.78 -3.48 -8.97
C SER A 43 -9.59 -4.78 -9.00
N ILE A 44 -8.94 -5.89 -9.39
CA ILE A 44 -9.55 -7.22 -9.34
C ILE A 44 -9.77 -7.66 -7.89
N SER A 45 -8.75 -7.53 -7.02
CA SER A 45 -8.86 -7.88 -5.60
C SER A 45 -10.00 -7.13 -4.91
N TYR A 46 -10.10 -5.81 -5.13
CA TYR A 46 -11.15 -4.98 -4.54
C TYR A 46 -12.55 -5.34 -5.06
N SER A 47 -12.68 -5.63 -6.36
CA SER A 47 -13.97 -6.05 -6.93
C SER A 47 -14.48 -7.35 -6.32
N LEU A 48 -13.57 -8.28 -6.00
CA LEU A 48 -13.90 -9.56 -5.37
C LEU A 48 -14.26 -9.37 -3.89
N SER A 49 -13.49 -8.57 -3.14
CA SER A 49 -13.79 -8.30 -1.73
C SER A 49 -15.18 -7.66 -1.56
N THR A 50 -15.56 -6.71 -2.41
CA THR A 50 -16.90 -6.09 -2.37
C THR A 50 -18.01 -7.11 -2.60
N SER A 51 -17.84 -8.03 -3.56
CA SER A 51 -18.86 -9.06 -3.86
C SER A 51 -19.02 -10.10 -2.76
N ILE A 52 -17.96 -10.39 -1.99
CA ILE A 52 -17.97 -11.37 -0.90
C ILE A 52 -18.63 -10.80 0.36
N SER A 53 -18.39 -9.52 0.67
CA SER A 53 -19.02 -8.84 1.81
C SER A 53 -20.56 -8.80 1.71
N ASP A 54 -21.11 -8.73 0.50
CA ASP A 54 -22.57 -8.78 0.27
C ASP A 54 -23.19 -10.16 0.51
N THR A 55 -22.39 -11.24 0.61
CA THR A 55 -22.91 -12.61 0.54
C THR A 55 -22.91 -13.38 1.87
N LEU A 56 -22.01 -13.15 2.85
CA LEU A 56 -21.93 -14.01 4.04
C LEU A 56 -21.55 -13.32 5.37
N LEU A 57 -22.56 -13.16 6.25
CA LEU A 57 -22.44 -13.19 7.71
C LEU A 57 -22.35 -14.66 8.19
N HIS A 58 -21.26 -15.38 7.93
CA HIS A 58 -20.92 -16.56 8.75
C HIS A 58 -19.49 -17.03 8.49
N GLU A 59 -18.82 -17.35 9.59
CA GLU A 59 -17.51 -17.95 9.75
C GLU A 59 -17.16 -18.98 8.66
N ILE A 60 -16.15 -18.67 7.86
CA ILE A 60 -15.05 -19.52 7.35
C ILE A 60 -14.14 -18.56 6.58
N SER A 61 -12.87 -18.43 6.99
CA SER A 61 -11.87 -17.64 6.28
C SER A 61 -11.87 -17.99 4.77
N PRO A 62 -12.16 -17.05 3.85
CA PRO A 62 -12.39 -17.38 2.45
C PRO A 62 -11.08 -17.68 1.68
N PRO A 63 -11.17 -18.30 0.49
CA PRO A 63 -10.05 -18.73 -0.38
C PRO A 63 -9.18 -17.60 -0.99
N ASP A 64 -9.24 -16.39 -0.44
CA ASP A 64 -8.55 -15.17 -0.91
C ASP A 64 -7.02 -15.22 -0.78
N MET A 65 -6.51 -16.25 -0.09
CA MET A 65 -5.08 -16.41 0.16
C MET A 65 -4.27 -16.42 -1.14
N GLY A 66 -4.76 -17.09 -2.20
CA GLY A 66 -4.03 -17.22 -3.46
C GLY A 66 -3.84 -15.88 -4.22
N ILE A 67 -4.89 -15.06 -4.30
CA ILE A 67 -4.82 -13.75 -4.97
C ILE A 67 -3.98 -12.79 -4.13
N LYS A 68 -4.13 -12.81 -2.80
CA LYS A 68 -3.31 -12.03 -1.87
C LYS A 68 -1.82 -12.33 -2.03
N TRP A 69 -1.43 -13.61 -2.03
CA TRP A 69 -0.03 -14.00 -2.22
C TRP A 69 0.51 -13.60 -3.60
N LYS A 70 -0.32 -13.68 -4.64
CA LYS A 70 0.06 -13.21 -5.98
C LYS A 70 0.35 -11.72 -6.00
N ILE A 71 -0.52 -10.89 -5.41
CA ILE A 71 -0.33 -9.44 -5.33
C ILE A 71 0.93 -9.10 -4.51
N ARG A 72 1.14 -9.76 -3.37
CA ARG A 72 2.38 -9.64 -2.58
C ARG A 72 3.62 -9.98 -3.40
N SER A 73 3.60 -11.10 -4.13
CA SER A 73 4.72 -11.50 -4.99
C SER A 73 4.98 -10.48 -6.09
N LEU A 74 3.93 -9.86 -6.66
CA LEU A 74 4.10 -8.78 -7.64
C LEU A 74 4.71 -7.53 -7.02
N TYR A 75 4.28 -7.13 -5.82
CA TYR A 75 4.90 -6.01 -5.10
C TYR A 75 6.37 -6.27 -4.81
N GLU A 76 6.72 -7.42 -4.25
CA GLU A 76 8.11 -7.74 -3.94
C GLU A 76 8.99 -7.77 -5.21
N LYS A 77 8.48 -8.31 -6.32
CA LYS A 77 9.19 -8.25 -7.62
C LYS A 77 9.33 -6.83 -8.15
N ALA A 78 8.31 -5.99 -7.99
CA ALA A 78 8.39 -4.60 -8.40
C ALA A 78 9.47 -3.87 -7.58
N LEU A 79 9.45 -4.06 -6.26
CA LEU A 79 10.33 -3.39 -5.30
C LEU A 79 11.78 -3.92 -5.30
N ASP A 80 12.02 -5.11 -5.87
CA ASP A 80 13.38 -5.62 -6.14
C ASP A 80 14.13 -4.73 -7.16
N SER A 81 13.39 -4.05 -8.04
CA SER A 81 13.96 -3.06 -8.95
C SER A 81 14.22 -1.73 -8.24
N LEU A 82 15.46 -1.26 -8.31
CA LEU A 82 15.89 0.01 -7.70
C LEU A 82 15.04 1.20 -8.16
N ALA A 83 14.60 1.22 -9.43
CA ALA A 83 13.79 2.31 -9.98
C ALA A 83 12.40 2.39 -9.34
N CYS A 84 11.83 1.25 -8.93
CA CYS A 84 10.52 1.17 -8.28
C CYS A 84 10.63 1.35 -6.76
N ALA A 85 11.72 0.86 -6.16
CA ALA A 85 11.97 0.97 -4.73
C ALA A 85 12.01 2.43 -4.24
N TYR A 86 12.37 3.39 -5.09
CA TYR A 86 12.38 4.82 -4.76
C TYR A 86 11.05 5.54 -5.03
N ILE A 87 9.98 4.84 -5.42
CA ILE A 87 8.69 5.47 -5.72
C ILE A 87 7.77 5.36 -4.50
N PRO A 88 7.44 6.48 -3.81
CA PRO A 88 6.63 6.45 -2.60
C PRO A 88 5.22 5.86 -2.81
N ILE A 89 4.62 6.10 -3.98
CA ILE A 89 3.24 5.67 -4.25
C ILE A 89 3.07 4.14 -4.24
N LEU A 90 4.10 3.39 -4.67
CA LEU A 90 4.10 1.93 -4.67
C LEU A 90 4.13 1.37 -3.25
N TRP A 91 4.92 1.98 -2.37
CA TRP A 91 4.96 1.62 -0.96
C TRP A 91 3.65 1.96 -0.25
N GLN A 92 3.10 3.16 -0.47
CA GLN A 92 1.82 3.55 0.10
C GLN A 92 0.70 2.59 -0.31
N SER A 93 0.64 2.24 -1.60
CA SER A 93 -0.37 1.28 -2.08
C SER A 93 -0.16 -0.12 -1.49
N TYR A 94 1.08 -0.54 -1.25
CA TYR A 94 1.37 -1.82 -0.62
C TYR A 94 0.97 -1.86 0.86
N ILE A 95 1.31 -0.83 1.63
CA ILE A 95 0.92 -0.69 3.04
C ILE A 95 -0.61 -0.67 3.16
N LYS A 96 -1.30 0.13 2.33
CA LYS A 96 -2.76 0.19 2.30
C LYS A 96 -3.39 -1.17 1.99
N PHE A 97 -2.82 -1.90 1.03
CA PHE A 97 -3.27 -3.25 0.68
C PHE A 97 -3.17 -4.21 1.88
N GLU A 98 -2.05 -4.23 2.60
CA GLU A 98 -1.90 -5.10 3.78
C GLU A 98 -2.82 -4.68 4.93
N MET A 99 -3.05 -3.38 5.11
CA MET A 99 -4.01 -2.88 6.11
C MET A 99 -5.44 -3.32 5.83
N GLN A 100 -5.88 -3.29 4.56
CA GLN A 100 -7.21 -3.79 4.18
C GLN A 100 -7.35 -5.31 4.33
N ASN A 101 -6.25 -6.05 4.28
CA ASN A 101 -6.20 -7.49 4.56
C ASN A 101 -6.05 -7.79 6.06
N ASN A 102 -6.13 -6.77 6.93
CA ASN A 102 -6.02 -6.85 8.38
C ASN A 102 -4.68 -7.42 8.88
N GLU A 103 -3.58 -7.16 8.15
CA GLU A 103 -2.24 -7.68 8.44
C GLU A 103 -1.30 -6.57 8.93
N ILE A 104 -1.60 -6.06 10.13
CA ILE A 104 -0.96 -4.87 10.73
C ILE A 104 0.55 -5.05 10.96
N GLU A 105 0.99 -6.22 11.42
CA GLU A 105 2.42 -6.46 11.67
C GLU A 105 3.25 -6.48 10.38
N LYS A 106 2.67 -7.00 9.28
CA LYS A 106 3.33 -6.98 7.97
C LYS A 106 3.37 -5.58 7.39
N SER A 107 2.26 -4.84 7.48
CA SER A 107 2.23 -3.45 7.00
C SER A 107 3.23 -2.57 7.78
N ARG A 108 3.43 -2.79 9.09
CA ARG A 108 4.49 -2.12 9.87
C ARG A 108 5.89 -2.44 9.32
N SER A 109 6.18 -3.71 9.06
CA SER A 109 7.48 -4.13 8.48
C SER A 109 7.72 -3.48 7.10
N ILE A 110 6.69 -3.44 6.25
CA ILE A 110 6.75 -2.77 4.94
C ILE A 110 6.95 -1.26 5.10
N PHE A 111 6.29 -0.63 6.07
CA PHE A 111 6.48 0.79 6.38
C PHE A 111 7.94 1.10 6.76
N HIS A 112 8.57 0.30 7.62
CA HIS A 112 9.98 0.49 7.96
C HIS A 112 10.89 0.35 6.73
N ARG A 113 10.65 -0.64 5.86
CA ARG A 113 11.37 -0.78 4.58
C ARG A 113 11.13 0.42 3.67
N ALA A 114 9.91 0.94 3.63
CA ALA A 114 9.55 2.09 2.82
C ALA A 114 10.28 3.36 3.30
N VAL A 115 10.39 3.58 4.61
CA VAL A 115 11.15 4.71 5.18
C VAL A 115 12.65 4.59 4.89
N GLN A 116 13.21 3.37 4.86
CA GLN A 116 14.61 3.16 4.48
C GLN A 116 14.90 3.54 3.02
N ASN A 117 13.96 3.29 2.10
CA ASN A 117 14.13 3.60 0.67
C ASN A 117 13.66 5.01 0.29
N CYS A 118 12.49 5.42 0.79
CA CYS A 118 11.75 6.63 0.44
C CYS A 118 11.60 7.61 1.61
N GLY A 119 12.50 7.58 2.59
CA GLY A 119 12.38 8.38 3.81
C GLY A 119 12.36 9.90 3.62
N TRP A 120 12.73 10.39 2.44
CA TRP A 120 12.58 11.80 2.04
C TRP A 120 11.12 12.20 1.74
N SER A 121 10.22 11.24 1.54
CA SER A 121 8.82 11.50 1.22
C SER A 121 8.01 11.71 2.49
N LYS A 122 7.73 12.98 2.80
CA LYS A 122 6.79 13.35 3.87
C LYS A 122 5.41 12.74 3.63
N GLU A 123 4.95 12.70 2.38
CA GLU A 123 3.64 12.14 2.03
C GLU A 123 3.52 10.68 2.45
N LEU A 124 4.56 9.87 2.22
CA LEU A 124 4.58 8.48 2.66
C LEU A 124 4.49 8.35 4.18
N ILE A 125 5.31 9.10 4.91
CA ILE A 125 5.33 9.05 6.39
C ILE A 125 3.97 9.50 6.94
N MET A 126 3.44 10.62 6.44
CA MET A 126 2.16 11.18 6.87
C MET A 126 0.98 10.26 6.58
N SER A 127 0.97 9.57 5.43
CA SER A 127 -0.09 8.62 5.09
C SER A 127 -0.21 7.45 6.08
N CYS A 128 0.87 7.14 6.79
CA CYS A 128 0.94 6.03 7.73
C CYS A 128 0.71 6.44 9.19
N VAL A 129 0.65 7.74 9.49
CA VAL A 129 0.40 8.26 10.85
C VAL A 129 -0.98 7.83 11.36
N GLU A 130 -1.99 7.78 10.48
CA GLU A 130 -3.34 7.31 10.81
C GLU A 130 -3.35 5.84 11.22
N TYR A 131 -2.44 5.04 10.68
CA TYR A 131 -2.39 3.59 10.88
C TYR A 131 -1.49 3.18 12.06
N PHE A 132 -0.40 3.90 12.30
CA PHE A 132 0.60 3.57 13.33
C PHE A 132 0.79 4.71 14.32
N SER A 133 -0.29 5.13 14.99
CA SER A 133 -0.26 6.20 15.98
C SER A 133 0.72 5.94 17.14
N GLY A 134 0.98 4.68 17.48
CA GLY A 134 1.96 4.29 18.49
C GLY A 134 3.43 4.57 18.10
N ASP A 135 3.71 4.67 16.80
CA ASP A 135 5.06 4.90 16.27
C ASP A 135 5.28 6.37 15.86
N LEU A 136 4.29 7.24 16.10
CA LEU A 136 4.27 8.66 15.71
C LEU A 136 5.51 9.42 16.19
N LYS A 137 5.97 9.18 17.42
CA LYS A 137 7.17 9.82 17.96
C LYS A 137 8.41 9.44 17.15
N GLN A 138 8.62 8.15 16.86
CA GLN A 138 9.75 7.70 16.03
C GLN A 138 9.69 8.28 14.62
N MET A 139 8.49 8.43 14.04
CA MET A 139 8.31 9.06 12.73
C MET A 139 8.68 10.55 12.76
N ILE A 140 8.27 11.28 13.79
CA ILE A 140 8.63 12.69 13.99
C ILE A 140 10.14 12.83 14.18
N ASP A 141 10.74 12.02 15.07
CA ASP A 141 12.17 12.01 15.33
C ASP A 141 12.96 11.78 14.04
N TYR A 142 12.54 10.79 13.23
CA TYR A 142 13.13 10.51 11.92
C TYR A 142 13.00 11.71 10.96
N MET A 143 11.83 12.32 10.87
CA MET A 143 11.60 13.49 10.02
C MET A 143 12.44 14.69 10.44
N VAL A 144 12.61 14.91 11.75
CA VAL A 144 13.48 15.96 12.30
C VAL A 144 14.94 15.66 11.99
N GLU A 145 15.41 14.43 12.19
CA GLU A 145 16.78 14.00 11.87
C GLU A 145 17.11 14.21 10.38
N LYS A 146 16.15 13.92 9.48
CA LYS A 146 16.31 14.12 8.04
C LYS A 146 16.03 15.54 7.57
N HIS A 147 15.85 16.49 8.49
CA HIS A 147 15.51 17.89 8.20
C HIS A 147 14.28 18.06 7.29
N ILE A 148 13.31 17.16 7.40
CA ILE A 148 12.03 17.25 6.71
C ILE A 148 11.16 18.25 7.46
N ARG A 149 10.71 19.31 6.78
CA ARG A 149 9.95 20.39 7.42
C ARG A 149 8.63 19.88 8.02
N ILE A 150 8.55 19.90 9.35
CA ILE A 150 7.32 19.79 10.12
C ILE A 150 6.93 21.21 10.54
N HIS A 151 5.68 21.60 10.31
CA HIS A 151 5.24 22.98 10.53
C HIS A 151 5.25 23.39 12.00
N THR A 152 5.01 22.42 12.90
CA THR A 152 4.97 22.64 14.34
C THR A 152 5.44 21.35 15.01
N PRO A 153 6.60 21.34 15.70
CA PRO A 153 7.04 20.19 16.47
C PRO A 153 6.04 19.89 17.62
N LEU A 154 5.98 18.64 18.09
CA LEU A 154 4.97 18.17 19.04
C LEU A 154 5.04 18.93 20.39
N GLU A 155 6.26 19.34 20.75
CA GLU A 155 6.57 20.12 21.95
C GLU A 155 5.89 21.50 21.92
N GLU A 156 5.88 22.15 20.76
CA GLU A 156 5.16 23.43 20.58
C GLU A 156 3.65 23.25 20.67
N ILE A 157 3.10 22.15 20.13
CA ILE A 157 1.67 21.84 20.25
C ILE A 157 1.28 21.57 21.71
N GLN A 158 2.11 20.82 22.45
CA GLN A 158 1.87 20.54 23.86
C GLN A 158 1.89 21.82 24.70
N LEU A 159 2.88 22.70 24.49
CA LEU A 159 2.93 24.02 25.12
C LEU A 159 1.67 24.85 24.80
N LEU A 160 1.22 24.86 23.54
CA LEU A 160 0.01 25.58 23.12
C LEU A 160 -1.28 25.01 23.75
N MET A 161 -1.38 23.68 23.91
CA MET A 161 -2.52 23.05 24.59
C MET A 161 -2.53 23.38 26.09
N GLU A 162 -1.37 23.36 26.74
CA GLU A 162 -1.25 23.64 28.17
C GLU A 162 -1.55 25.11 28.51
N HIS A 163 -1.11 26.05 27.64
CA HIS A 163 -1.34 27.49 27.83
C HIS A 163 -2.72 27.95 27.31
N GLY A 164 -3.32 27.25 26.34
CA GLY A 164 -4.66 27.57 25.82
C GLY A 164 -5.82 27.15 26.74
N MET A 165 -5.58 26.27 27.71
CA MET A 165 -6.56 25.89 28.73
C MET A 165 -6.63 26.86 29.94
N GLN A 166 -5.74 27.85 30.00
CA GLN A 166 -5.65 28.80 31.12
C GLN A 166 -6.40 30.12 30.90
N SER A 167 -7.16 30.26 29.79
CA SER A 167 -7.95 31.45 29.45
C SER A 167 -9.46 31.20 29.50
#